data_AF-A0A3L8CNK3-F1
#
_entry.id   AF-A0A3L8CNK3-F1
#
_cell.length_a   1.000
_cell.length_b   1.000
_cell.length_c   1.000
_cell.angle_alpha   90.00
_cell.angle_beta   90.00
_cell.angle_gamma   90.00
#
_symmetry.space_group_name_H-M   'P 1'
#
loop_
_entity.id
_entity.type
_entity.pdbx_description
1 polymer ?
#
loop_
_entity_poly.entity_id
_entity_poly.type
_entity_poly.pdbx_seq_one_letter_code
_entity_poly.pdbx_strand_id
1 'polypeptide(L)'
;MVSKTGSIVVFRGDDRPDHVIRNAGGFYPRDNRGSAIQQDFRRAVQTDGLNAHAQDHVRALNPGYVSTGLDEDSGGYSDTRGFLYRMEIPDLQERGVNDQTLGLSSPYSFTPKKQLDTRFFMNASTLEQATLASMIPPKTHEMTFITPIPNAYIVAYRAAKSSQWVPFH
;
A
#
# COMPACT_ATOMS: atom_id res chain seq x y z
N MET A 1 10.14 4.59 6.07
CA MET A 1 11.45 4.33 6.75
C MET A 1 11.65 2.83 6.90
N VAL A 2 12.88 2.32 6.77
CA VAL A 2 13.20 0.89 6.98
C VAL A 2 13.46 0.66 8.48
N SER A 3 12.81 -0.34 9.08
CA SER A 3 13.03 -0.72 10.47
C SER A 3 14.42 -1.35 10.65
N LYS A 4 14.84 -1.53 11.91
CA LYS A 4 16.08 -2.26 12.24
C LYS A 4 16.13 -3.69 11.69
N THR A 5 14.99 -4.27 11.30
CA THR A 5 14.86 -5.62 10.75
C THR A 5 14.80 -5.65 9.22
N GLY A 6 14.88 -4.50 8.53
CA GLY A 6 14.73 -4.43 7.08
C GLY A 6 13.28 -4.30 6.60
N SER A 7 12.30 -4.21 7.51
CA SER A 7 10.88 -4.05 7.17
C SER A 7 10.57 -2.60 6.74
N ILE A 8 9.62 -2.41 5.82
CA ILE A 8 9.06 -1.08 5.56
C ILE A 8 8.02 -0.77 6.64
N VAL A 9 8.20 0.36 7.32
CA VAL A 9 7.22 0.86 8.30
C VAL A 9 6.23 1.77 7.59
N VAL A 10 4.93 1.50 7.76
CA VAL A 10 3.83 2.33 7.26
C VAL A 10 2.80 2.60 8.34
N PHE A 11 2.03 3.66 8.16
CA PHE A 11 1.04 4.15 9.10
C PHE A 11 -0.32 4.35 8.42
N ARG A 12 -1.40 4.12 9.14
CA ARG A 12 -2.76 4.32 8.61
C ARG A 12 -3.70 4.84 9.69
N GLY A 13 -4.29 6.00 9.43
CA GLY A 13 -5.41 6.55 10.18
C GLY A 13 -6.70 5.82 9.80
N ASP A 14 -7.48 5.40 10.77
CA ASP A 14 -8.76 4.74 10.55
C ASP A 14 -9.70 5.01 11.74
N ASP A 15 -11.01 5.11 11.49
CA ASP A 15 -12.01 5.35 12.53
C ASP A 15 -12.47 4.05 13.21
N ARG A 16 -12.15 2.91 12.60
CA ARG A 16 -12.46 1.60 13.16
C ARG A 16 -11.51 1.30 14.34
N PRO A 17 -12.04 0.85 15.49
CA PRO A 17 -11.22 0.39 16.60
C PRO A 17 -10.56 -0.97 16.30
N ASP A 18 -9.59 -1.34 17.11
CA ASP A 18 -8.71 -2.49 16.90
C ASP A 18 -9.48 -3.81 16.73
N HIS A 19 -10.49 -4.09 17.57
CA HIS A 19 -11.28 -5.31 17.46
C HIS A 19 -12.04 -5.43 16.12
N VAL A 20 -12.44 -4.31 15.52
CA VAL A 20 -13.08 -4.31 14.19
C VAL A 20 -12.06 -4.64 13.11
N ILE A 21 -10.86 -4.06 13.18
CA ILE A 21 -9.77 -4.38 12.23
C ILE A 21 -9.35 -5.84 12.37
N ARG A 22 -9.20 -6.35 13.60
CA ARG A 22 -8.87 -7.76 13.88
C ARG A 22 -9.89 -8.70 13.28
N ASN A 23 -11.18 -8.45 13.53
CA ASN A 23 -12.27 -9.28 13.01
C ASN A 23 -12.36 -9.26 11.48
N ALA A 24 -11.95 -8.17 10.84
CA ALA A 24 -11.86 -8.07 9.38
C ALA A 24 -10.63 -8.81 8.80
N GLY A 25 -9.70 -9.28 9.63
CA GLY A 25 -8.45 -9.90 9.20
C GLY A 25 -7.35 -8.89 8.83
N GLY A 26 -7.57 -7.59 9.03
CA GLY A 26 -6.62 -6.52 8.71
C GLY A 26 -7.27 -5.37 7.94
N PHE A 27 -6.46 -4.62 7.18
CA PHE A 27 -6.95 -3.58 6.30
C PHE A 27 -7.26 -4.13 4.91
N TYR A 28 -8.55 -4.24 4.63
CA TYR A 28 -9.06 -4.58 3.31
C TYR A 28 -9.55 -3.33 2.57
N PRO A 29 -9.48 -3.32 1.23
CA PRO A 29 -10.10 -2.28 0.41
C PRO A 29 -11.59 -2.13 0.70
N ARG A 30 -12.13 -0.93 0.45
CA ARG A 30 -13.58 -0.67 0.56
C ARG A 30 -14.35 -1.48 -0.48
N ASP A 31 -13.79 -1.62 -1.67
CA ASP A 31 -14.26 -2.48 -2.74
C ASP A 31 -13.34 -3.71 -2.86
N ASN A 32 -13.59 -4.71 -2.01
CA ASN A 32 -12.73 -5.89 -1.88
C ASN A 32 -13.10 -6.98 -2.90
N ARG A 33 -12.58 -6.86 -4.13
CA ARG A 33 -12.79 -7.81 -5.23
C ARG A 33 -11.69 -8.87 -5.37
N GLY A 34 -10.83 -9.01 -4.36
CA GLY A 34 -9.74 -10.00 -4.36
C GLY A 34 -8.79 -9.84 -5.55
N SER A 35 -8.52 -10.95 -6.26
CA SER A 35 -7.58 -10.97 -7.40
C SER A 35 -8.00 -10.07 -8.57
N ALA A 36 -9.28 -9.68 -8.67
CA ALA A 36 -9.73 -8.73 -9.70
C ALA A 36 -9.06 -7.35 -9.55
N ILE A 37 -8.68 -6.94 -8.34
CA ILE A 37 -7.98 -5.66 -8.10
C ILE A 37 -6.61 -5.66 -8.78
N GLN A 38 -5.88 -6.77 -8.70
CA GLN A 38 -4.57 -6.92 -9.35
C GLN A 38 -4.71 -6.96 -10.88
N GLN A 39 -5.78 -7.57 -11.40
CA GLN A 39 -6.09 -7.58 -12.83
C GLN A 39 -6.44 -6.19 -13.36
N ASP A 40 -7.22 -5.42 -12.61
CA ASP A 40 -7.54 -4.04 -12.95
C ASP A 40 -6.31 -3.13 -12.90
N PHE A 41 -5.47 -3.29 -11.86
CA PHE A 41 -4.19 -2.59 -11.78
C PHE A 41 -3.31 -2.90 -12.99
N ARG A 42 -3.17 -4.18 -13.35
CA ARG A 42 -2.43 -4.60 -14.54
C ARG A 42 -2.96 -3.91 -15.81
N ARG A 43 -4.28 -3.91 -16.00
CA ARG A 43 -4.92 -3.27 -17.16
C ARG A 43 -4.68 -1.76 -17.18
N ALA A 44 -4.84 -1.08 -16.06
CA ALA A 44 -4.62 0.37 -15.95
C ALA A 44 -3.16 0.73 -16.26
N VAL A 45 -2.20 -0.05 -15.74
CA VAL A 45 -0.78 0.15 -16.07
C VAL A 45 -0.52 -0.06 -17.56
N GLN A 46 -1.15 -1.05 -18.19
CA GLN A 46 -1.02 -1.27 -19.64
C GLN A 46 -1.61 -0.13 -20.48
N THR A 47 -2.75 0.43 -20.07
CA THR A 47 -3.48 1.47 -20.81
C THR A 47 -2.89 2.86 -20.58
N ASP A 48 -2.71 3.25 -19.33
CA ASP A 48 -2.41 4.63 -18.94
C ASP A 48 -0.95 4.82 -18.52
N GLY A 49 -0.28 3.74 -18.15
CA GLY A 49 1.04 3.76 -17.54
C GLY A 49 0.99 3.93 -16.02
N LEU A 50 1.97 3.35 -15.33
CA LEU A 50 2.02 3.33 -13.86
C LEU A 50 1.93 4.72 -13.23
N ASN A 51 2.64 5.71 -13.81
CA ASN A 51 2.66 7.07 -13.29
C ASN A 51 1.32 7.77 -13.37
N ALA A 52 0.62 7.64 -14.49
CA ALA A 52 -0.69 8.25 -14.66
C ALA A 52 -1.68 7.62 -13.68
N HIS A 53 -1.71 6.29 -13.62
CA HIS A 53 -2.57 5.53 -12.71
C HIS A 53 -2.34 5.90 -11.23
N ALA A 54 -1.08 6.01 -10.80
CA ALA A 54 -0.75 6.39 -9.42
C ALA A 54 -1.15 7.84 -9.11
N GLN A 55 -0.98 8.78 -10.05
CA GLN A 55 -1.41 10.16 -9.86
C GLN A 55 -2.94 10.28 -9.83
N ASP A 56 -3.65 9.52 -10.65
CA ASP A 56 -5.10 9.51 -10.67
C ASP A 56 -5.66 8.93 -9.37
N HIS A 57 -5.02 7.92 -8.78
CA HIS A 57 -5.35 7.44 -7.43
C HIS A 57 -5.24 8.55 -6.37
N VAL A 58 -4.17 9.35 -6.41
CA VAL A 58 -3.98 10.45 -5.44
C VAL A 58 -5.05 11.54 -5.61
N ARG A 59 -5.46 11.83 -6.85
CA ARG A 59 -6.52 12.81 -7.15
C ARG A 59 -7.91 12.29 -6.81
N ALA A 60 -8.15 11.01 -7.04
CA ALA A 60 -9.42 10.33 -6.84
C ALA A 60 -9.16 8.94 -6.26
N LEU A 61 -9.38 8.82 -4.94
CA LEU A 61 -9.11 7.59 -4.20
C LEU A 61 -9.79 6.37 -4.83
N ASN A 62 -8.97 5.43 -5.31
CA ASN A 62 -9.43 4.12 -5.79
C ASN A 62 -9.94 3.28 -4.60
N PRO A 63 -11.23 2.89 -4.55
CA PRO A 63 -11.79 2.13 -3.43
C PRO A 63 -11.25 0.70 -3.34
N GLY A 64 -10.62 0.18 -4.40
CA GLY A 64 -9.95 -1.11 -4.44
C GLY A 64 -8.56 -1.12 -3.80
N TYR A 65 -8.04 0.02 -3.34
CA TYR A 65 -6.73 0.12 -2.70
C TYR A 65 -6.79 0.53 -1.23
N VAL A 66 -5.70 0.28 -0.51
CA VAL A 66 -5.51 0.65 0.89
C VAL A 66 -4.40 1.69 0.99
N SER A 67 -4.76 2.95 1.22
CA SER A 67 -3.80 4.04 1.43
C SER A 67 -3.14 3.97 2.81
N THR A 68 -1.83 4.19 2.85
CA THR A 68 -1.01 4.32 4.07
C THR A 68 0.01 5.43 3.87
N GLY A 69 0.64 5.90 4.95
CA GLY A 69 1.73 6.87 4.90
C GLY A 69 3.05 6.26 5.36
N LEU A 70 4.16 6.83 4.90
CA LEU A 70 5.53 6.41 5.25
C LEU A 70 6.01 6.99 6.59
N ASP A 71 5.22 7.89 7.16
CA ASP A 71 5.40 8.53 8.46
C ASP A 71 4.02 8.76 9.11
N GLU A 72 4.01 9.16 10.39
CA GLU A 72 2.76 9.37 11.14
C GLU A 72 1.91 10.51 10.55
N ASP A 73 2.56 11.56 10.05
CA ASP A 73 1.90 12.76 9.52
C ASP A 73 1.12 12.44 8.25
N SER A 74 1.75 11.72 7.31
CA SER A 74 1.11 11.24 6.07
C SER A 74 0.17 10.08 6.31
N GLY A 75 0.46 9.22 7.29
CA GLY A 75 -0.35 8.04 7.58
C GLY A 75 -1.69 8.36 8.22
N GLY A 76 -1.80 9.49 8.93
CA GLY A 76 -3.01 9.88 9.67
C GLY A 76 -3.50 11.31 9.41
N TYR A 77 -2.91 12.04 8.45
CA TYR A 77 -3.26 13.41 8.05
C TYR A 77 -3.72 14.30 9.22
N SER A 78 -2.94 14.31 10.32
CA SER A 78 -3.16 15.12 11.55
C SER A 78 -4.23 14.65 12.56
N ASP A 79 -4.22 13.39 12.99
CA ASP A 79 -5.17 12.87 14.01
C ASP A 79 -6.66 13.10 13.64
N THR A 80 -6.96 13.21 12.34
CA THR A 80 -8.33 13.42 11.84
C THR A 80 -9.19 12.16 11.90
N ARG A 81 -8.58 11.03 12.29
CA ARG A 81 -9.20 9.71 12.45
C ARG A 81 -9.14 9.28 13.90
N GLY A 82 -10.07 8.42 14.31
CA GLY A 82 -10.15 7.91 15.68
C GLY A 82 -8.87 7.20 16.16
N PHE A 83 -8.15 6.54 15.25
CA PHE A 83 -6.94 5.78 15.56
C PHE A 83 -5.86 5.94 14.49
N LEU A 84 -4.60 5.81 14.89
CA LEU A 84 -3.45 5.64 14.00
C LEU A 84 -2.84 4.26 14.23
N TYR A 85 -2.75 3.47 13.17
CA TYR A 85 -2.16 2.14 13.17
C TYR A 85 -0.76 2.17 12.59
N ARG A 86 0.16 1.42 13.19
CA ARG A 86 1.53 1.20 12.72
C ARG A 86 1.66 -0.23 12.21
N MET A 87 2.22 -0.37 11.03
CA MET A 87 2.48 -1.66 10.40
C MET A 87 3.97 -1.80 10.07
N GLU A 88 4.47 -3.03 10.16
CA GLU A 88 5.81 -3.40 9.73
C GLU A 88 5.70 -4.49 8.66
N ILE A 89 6.12 -4.15 7.45
CA ILE A 89 5.97 -5.00 6.28
C ILE A 89 7.34 -5.57 5.89
N PRO A 90 7.62 -6.85 6.19
CA PRO A 90 8.87 -7.48 5.79
C PRO A 90 8.89 -7.78 4.29
N ASP A 91 10.10 -8.01 3.76
CA ASP A 91 10.35 -8.58 2.43
C ASP A 91 9.76 -7.84 1.22
N LEU A 92 9.31 -6.59 1.41
CA LEU A 92 8.77 -5.79 0.33
C LEU A 92 9.91 -5.12 -0.45
N GLN A 93 10.13 -5.60 -1.67
CA GLN A 93 11.23 -5.15 -2.52
C GLN A 93 10.71 -4.26 -3.64
N GLU A 94 11.47 -3.22 -3.97
CA GLU A 94 11.21 -2.42 -5.16
C GLU A 94 11.41 -3.30 -6.42
N ARG A 95 10.42 -3.28 -7.31
CA ARG A 95 10.39 -4.04 -8.55
C ARG A 95 10.28 -3.08 -9.72
N GLY A 96 11.07 -3.31 -10.76
CA GLY A 96 10.83 -2.65 -12.05
C GLY A 96 9.46 -3.07 -12.60
N VAL A 97 8.77 -2.16 -13.28
CA VAL A 97 7.48 -2.45 -13.91
C VAL A 97 7.71 -2.83 -15.37
N ASN A 98 7.53 -4.11 -15.67
CA ASN A 98 7.77 -4.71 -16.98
C ASN A 98 6.87 -5.95 -17.17
N ASP A 99 6.99 -6.62 -18.32
CA ASP A 99 6.19 -7.79 -18.67
C ASP A 99 6.28 -8.91 -17.64
N GLN A 100 7.49 -9.19 -17.17
CA GLN A 100 7.73 -10.27 -16.22
C GLN A 100 7.10 -9.96 -14.86
N THR A 101 7.29 -8.75 -14.34
CA THR A 101 6.78 -8.39 -13.00
C THR A 101 5.27 -8.22 -12.99
N LEU A 102 4.68 -7.73 -14.07
CA LEU A 102 3.23 -7.61 -14.20
C LEU A 102 2.55 -8.91 -14.63
N GLY A 103 3.30 -9.88 -15.17
CA GLY A 103 2.77 -11.12 -15.73
C GLY A 103 2.01 -10.87 -17.04
N LEU A 104 2.58 -10.09 -17.96
CA LEU A 104 2.00 -9.78 -19.26
C LEU A 104 2.47 -10.79 -20.31
N SER A 105 1.55 -11.18 -21.20
CA SER A 105 1.84 -12.09 -22.33
C SER A 105 2.42 -11.40 -23.55
N SER A 106 2.43 -10.06 -23.57
CA SER A 106 2.82 -9.24 -24.72
C SER A 106 3.76 -8.12 -24.27
N PRO A 107 4.73 -7.70 -25.11
CA PRO A 107 5.72 -6.70 -24.73
C PRO A 107 5.11 -5.36 -24.33
N TYR A 108 5.36 -4.93 -23.11
CA TYR A 108 5.00 -3.64 -22.54
C TYR A 108 6.25 -2.78 -22.45
N SER A 109 6.26 -1.70 -23.23
CA SER A 109 7.32 -0.70 -23.17
C SER A 109 6.98 0.34 -22.11
N PHE A 110 7.40 0.10 -20.87
CA PHE A 110 7.48 1.14 -19.85
C PHE A 110 8.86 1.12 -19.23
N THR A 111 9.50 2.28 -19.21
CA THR A 111 10.80 2.46 -18.58
C THR A 111 10.65 3.62 -17.60
N PRO A 112 10.59 3.35 -16.28
CA PRO A 112 10.74 4.39 -15.27
C PRO A 112 12.08 5.09 -15.51
N LYS A 113 12.07 6.42 -15.64
CA LYS A 113 13.27 7.17 -16.02
C LYS A 113 14.04 7.68 -14.81
N LYS A 114 13.41 7.97 -13.65
CA LYS A 114 14.05 8.64 -12.49
C LYS A 114 13.32 8.42 -11.15
N GLN A 115 13.93 8.89 -10.06
CA GLN A 115 13.36 8.97 -8.69
C GLN A 115 12.07 9.82 -8.56
N LEU A 116 11.67 10.51 -9.64
CA LEU A 116 10.44 11.27 -9.76
C LEU A 116 9.25 10.41 -10.23
N ASP A 117 9.49 9.13 -10.50
CA ASP A 117 8.46 8.20 -10.97
C ASP A 117 7.85 7.39 -9.82
N THR A 118 6.70 6.79 -10.10
CA THR A 118 6.02 5.87 -9.19
C THR A 118 6.94 4.69 -8.92
N ARG A 119 7.14 4.40 -7.64
CA ARG A 119 7.91 3.23 -7.22
C ARG A 119 6.97 2.09 -6.90
N PHE A 120 7.27 0.91 -7.41
CA PHE A 120 6.43 -0.27 -7.25
C PHE A 120 7.13 -1.30 -6.39
N PHE A 121 6.42 -1.90 -5.45
CA PHE A 121 6.97 -2.81 -4.45
C PHE A 121 6.14 -4.08 -4.34
N MET A 122 6.81 -5.23 -4.24
CA MET A 122 6.18 -6.54 -4.05
C MET A 122 7.03 -7.46 -3.19
N ASN A 123 6.39 -8.40 -2.50
CA ASN A 123 7.07 -9.49 -1.78
C ASN A 123 7.28 -10.75 -2.64
N ALA A 124 6.93 -10.70 -3.92
CA ALA A 124 7.14 -11.76 -4.89
C ALA A 124 7.82 -11.22 -6.16
N SER A 125 8.17 -12.14 -7.06
CA SER A 125 8.78 -11.82 -8.36
C SER A 125 7.75 -11.35 -9.40
N THR A 126 6.49 -11.79 -9.26
CA THR A 126 5.39 -11.41 -10.16
C THR A 126 4.19 -10.92 -9.36
N LEU A 127 3.37 -10.04 -9.96
CA LEU A 127 2.15 -9.52 -9.35
C LEU A 127 1.13 -10.60 -9.02
N GLU A 128 1.05 -11.65 -9.83
CA GLU A 128 0.15 -12.79 -9.60
C GLU A 128 0.53 -13.60 -8.34
N GLN A 129 1.82 -13.70 -8.03
CA GLN A 129 2.32 -14.40 -6.85
C GLN A 129 2.37 -13.52 -5.61
N ALA A 130 2.29 -12.21 -5.77
CA ALA A 130 2.44 -11.25 -4.69
C ALA A 130 1.24 -11.33 -3.73
N THR A 131 1.52 -11.63 -2.46
CA THR A 131 0.52 -11.48 -1.38
C THR A 131 0.52 -10.06 -0.83
N LEU A 132 1.60 -9.31 -1.05
CA LEU A 132 1.69 -7.88 -0.81
C LEU A 132 2.25 -7.18 -2.04
N ALA A 133 1.49 -6.20 -2.54
CA ALA A 133 1.94 -5.30 -3.58
C ALA A 133 1.48 -3.87 -3.28
N SER A 134 2.36 -2.90 -3.54
CA SER A 134 2.07 -1.49 -3.28
C SER A 134 2.82 -0.56 -4.24
N MET A 135 2.38 0.68 -4.29
CA MET A 135 3.04 1.75 -5.01
C MET A 135 3.27 2.97 -4.11
N ILE A 136 4.34 3.72 -4.39
CA ILE A 136 4.56 5.05 -3.84
C ILE A 136 4.39 6.04 -5.01
N PRO A 137 3.30 6.83 -5.04
CA PRO A 137 3.08 7.82 -6.08
C PRO A 137 4.18 8.90 -6.10
N PRO A 138 4.46 9.52 -7.27
CA PRO A 138 5.47 10.55 -7.42
C PRO A 138 5.36 11.69 -6.41
N LYS A 139 6.47 12.02 -5.75
CA LYS A 139 6.57 13.15 -4.80
C LYS A 139 5.55 13.09 -3.64
N THR A 140 5.09 11.91 -3.28
CA THR A 140 4.21 11.71 -2.11
C THR A 140 4.94 10.98 -0.99
N HIS A 141 4.40 11.09 0.22
CA HIS A 141 4.75 10.21 1.35
C HIS A 141 3.70 9.11 1.54
N GLU A 142 2.83 8.91 0.53
CA GLU A 142 1.83 7.85 0.53
C GLU A 142 2.46 6.55 0.02
N MET A 143 2.10 5.45 0.66
CA MET A 143 2.31 4.11 0.16
C MET A 143 0.96 3.42 0.05
N THR A 144 0.53 3.18 -1.18
CA THR A 144 -0.79 2.64 -1.50
C THR A 144 -0.66 1.15 -1.77
N PHE A 145 -1.35 0.32 -1.00
CA PHE A 145 -1.39 -1.12 -1.24
C PHE A 145 -2.51 -1.48 -2.21
N ILE A 146 -2.17 -2.29 -3.23
CA ILE A 146 -3.12 -2.86 -4.20
C ILE A 146 -3.61 -4.25 -3.77
N THR A 147 -3.16 -4.70 -2.59
CA THR A 147 -3.58 -5.92 -1.89
C THR A 147 -4.04 -5.54 -0.48
N PRO A 148 -4.81 -6.39 0.21
CA PRO A 148 -5.06 -6.22 1.64
C PRO A 148 -3.76 -6.20 2.46
N ILE A 149 -3.81 -5.60 3.65
CA ILE A 149 -2.75 -5.66 4.66
C ILE A 149 -3.26 -6.52 5.82
N PRO A 150 -2.83 -7.80 5.92
CA PRO A 150 -3.24 -8.69 7.01
C PRO A 150 -2.89 -8.20 8.42
N ASN A 151 -3.67 -8.65 9.41
CA ASN A 151 -3.41 -8.41 10.84
C ASN A 151 -1.96 -8.69 11.27
N ALA A 152 -1.35 -9.74 10.69
CA ALA A 152 0.00 -10.17 11.02
C ALA A 152 1.06 -9.07 10.86
N TYR A 153 0.78 -8.01 10.09
CA TYR A 153 1.69 -6.89 9.88
C TYR A 153 1.35 -5.66 10.72
N ILE A 154 0.20 -5.62 11.39
CA ILE A 154 -0.19 -4.51 12.25
C ILE A 154 0.42 -4.76 13.63
N VAL A 155 1.33 -3.87 14.06
CA VAL A 155 2.13 -4.10 15.27
C VAL A 155 1.64 -3.28 16.47
N ALA A 156 1.07 -2.10 16.21
CA ALA A 156 0.59 -1.22 17.27
C ALA A 156 -0.45 -0.23 16.73
N TYR A 157 -1.21 0.36 17.64
CA TYR A 157 -2.11 1.46 17.36
C TYR A 157 -2.13 2.46 18.51
N ARG A 158 -2.54 3.69 18.22
CA ARG A 158 -2.81 4.73 19.23
C ARG A 158 -4.12 5.43 18.91
N ALA A 159 -4.84 5.88 19.93
CA ALA A 159 -5.98 6.76 19.73
C ALA A 159 -5.52 8.14 19.23
N ALA A 160 -6.41 8.85 18.53
CA ALA A 160 -6.19 10.23 18.09
C ALA A 160 -5.68 11.09 19.26
N LYS A 161 -4.65 11.93 19.02
CA LYS A 161 -4.04 12.84 20.01
C LYS A 161 -3.37 12.16 21.20
N SER A 162 -3.38 10.83 21.29
CA SER A 162 -2.57 10.09 22.25
C SER A 162 -1.15 9.92 21.72
N SER A 163 -0.16 10.01 22.60
CA SER A 163 1.22 9.60 22.32
C SER A 163 1.51 8.15 22.73
N GLN A 164 0.56 7.51 23.41
CA GLN A 164 0.72 6.14 23.91
C GLN A 164 0.33 5.12 22.83
N TRP A 165 1.32 4.35 22.39
CA TRP A 165 1.13 3.20 21.53
C TRP A 165 0.71 1.97 22.33
N VAL A 166 -0.30 1.27 21.84
CA VAL A 166 -0.80 0.00 22.37
C VAL A 166 -0.45 -1.10 21.37
N PRO A 167 0.11 -2.23 21.81
CA PRO A 167 0.34 -3.38 20.94
C PRO A 167 -0.94 -3.88 20.28
N PHE A 168 -0.85 -4.28 19.03
CA PHE A 168 -1.95 -4.93 18.31
C PHE A 168 -1.79 -6.46 18.45
N HIS A 169 -2.75 -7.12 19.10
CA HIS A 169 -2.66 -8.54 19.50
C HIS A 169 -3.71 -9.44 18.86
#